data_AF-W1YSL5-F1
#
_entry.id   AF-W1YSL5-F1
#
_cell.length_a   1.000
_cell.length_b   1.000
_cell.length_c   1.000
_cell.angle_alpha   90.00
_cell.angle_beta   90.00
_cell.angle_gamma   90.00
#
_symmetry.space_group_name_H-M   'P 1'
#
loop_
_entity.id
_entity.type
_entity.pdbx_description
1 polymer ?
#
loop_
_entity_poly.entity_id
_entity_poly.type
_entity_poly.pdbx_seq_one_letter_code
_entity_poly.pdbx_strand_id
1 'polypeptide(L)'
;EAKEKSEQLEQQLQVLLLPKDPDDERNAFLEVRAGTGGDEAALFAGDLFRMYSRYAEARRWRVEIMSASEGEHGGYKEIIAKISGD
;
A
#
# COMPACT_ATOMS: atom_id res chain seq x y z
N GLU A 1 0.98 34.09 0.84
CA GLU A 1 2.44 33.86 0.70
C GLU A 1 3.19 33.64 2.03
N ALA A 2 3.67 34.67 2.75
CA ALA A 2 4.50 34.44 3.95
C ALA A 2 3.77 33.66 5.07
N LYS A 3 2.47 33.95 5.26
CA LYS A 3 1.64 33.27 6.25
C LYS A 3 1.35 31.81 5.87
N GLU A 4 0.94 31.53 4.63
CA GLU A 4 0.75 30.15 4.13
C GLU A 4 2.04 29.33 4.20
N LYS A 5 3.19 29.95 3.87
CA LYS A 5 4.48 29.27 3.95
C LYS A 5 4.86 28.95 5.41
N SER A 6 4.52 29.85 6.34
CA SER A 6 4.67 29.59 7.78
C SER A 6 3.81 28.41 8.24
N GLU A 7 2.54 28.36 7.83
CA GLU A 7 1.62 27.28 8.17
C GLU A 7 2.06 25.93 7.58
N GLN A 8 2.58 25.92 6.34
CA GLN A 8 3.16 24.73 5.72
C GLN A 8 4.40 24.23 6.48
N LEU A 9 5.31 25.13 6.85
CA LEU A 9 6.51 24.80 7.61
C LEU A 9 6.18 24.31 9.03
N GLU A 10 5.16 24.88 9.66
CA GLU A 10 4.68 24.45 10.97
C GLU A 10 4.11 23.02 10.92
N GLN A 11 3.33 22.69 9.88
CA GLN A 11 2.86 21.31 9.67
C GLN A 11 4.02 20.34 9.40
N GLN A 12 4.98 20.73 8.57
CA GLN A 12 6.18 19.91 8.32
C GLN A 12 6.98 19.68 9.62
N LEU A 13 7.13 20.73 10.43
CA LEU A 13 7.82 20.64 11.71
C LEU A 13 7.09 19.69 12.67
N GLN A 14 5.76 19.74 12.74
CA GLN A 14 4.97 18.81 13.56
C GLN A 14 5.23 17.35 13.16
N VAL A 15 5.30 17.05 11.86
CA VAL A 15 5.61 15.70 11.37
C VAL A 15 7.04 15.28 11.73
N LEU A 16 8.01 16.18 11.59
CA LEU A 16 9.42 15.90 11.90
C LEU A 16 9.69 15.70 13.41
N LEU A 17 8.83 16.24 14.27
CA LEU A 17 8.91 16.06 15.71
C LEU A 17 8.28 14.75 16.19
N LEU A 18 7.55 14.04 15.32
CA LEU A 18 7.08 12.70 15.66
C LEU A 18 8.30 11.79 15.85
N PRO A 19 8.32 10.97 16.92
CA PRO A 19 9.37 9.97 17.06
C PRO A 19 9.32 9.04 15.85
N LYS A 20 10.46 8.84 15.19
CA LYS A 20 10.57 7.86 14.12
C LYS A 20 10.17 6.49 14.66
N ASP A 21 9.27 5.80 13.96
CA ASP A 21 8.98 4.42 14.28
C ASP A 21 10.18 3.56 13.84
N PRO A 22 10.79 2.74 14.71
CA PRO A 22 11.87 1.84 14.32
C PRO A 22 11.48 0.85 13.20
N ASP A 23 10.18 0.69 12.92
CA ASP A 23 9.66 -0.19 11.88
C ASP A 23 9.42 0.53 10.54
N ASP A 24 9.52 1.87 10.46
CA ASP A 24 9.23 2.66 9.25
C ASP A 24 10.15 2.30 8.06
N GLU A 25 11.39 1.89 8.34
CA GLU A 25 12.38 1.52 7.33
C GLU A 25 12.32 0.04 6.93
N ARG A 26 11.35 -0.72 7.47
CA ARG A 26 11.22 -2.15 7.19
C ARG A 26 10.37 -2.42 5.95
N ASN A 27 10.75 -3.48 5.25
CA ASN A 27 9.92 -4.10 4.22
C ASN A 27 8.58 -4.59 4.81
N ALA A 28 7.54 -4.69 3.98
CA ALA A 28 6.21 -5.08 4.41
C ALA A 28 5.64 -6.25 3.60
N PHE A 29 4.75 -7.01 4.23
CA PHE A 29 3.86 -7.95 3.52
C PHE A 29 2.49 -7.30 3.38
N LEU A 30 2.02 -7.19 2.14
CA LEU A 30 0.69 -6.72 1.80
C LEU A 30 -0.22 -7.93 1.58
N GLU A 31 -1.24 -8.06 2.43
CA GLU A 31 -2.29 -9.06 2.28
C GLU A 31 -3.60 -8.39 1.88
N VAL A 32 -4.12 -8.72 0.71
CA VAL A 32 -5.45 -8.28 0.26
C VAL A 32 -6.36 -9.49 0.21
N ARG A 33 -7.45 -9.45 0.96
CA ARG A 33 -8.43 -10.54 1.08
C ARG A 33 -9.80 -10.05 0.66
N ALA A 34 -10.50 -10.81 -0.18
CA ALA A 34 -11.87 -10.53 -0.55
C ALA A 34 -12.77 -10.66 0.68
N GLY A 35 -13.57 -9.63 0.95
CA GLY A 35 -14.57 -9.63 2.00
C GLY A 35 -15.90 -10.22 1.55
N THR A 36 -17.00 -9.62 2.01
CA THR A 36 -18.34 -9.93 1.51
C THR A 36 -18.54 -9.42 0.08
N GLY A 37 -19.30 -10.15 -0.73
CA GLY A 37 -19.60 -9.76 -2.12
C GLY A 37 -19.14 -10.76 -3.18
N GLY A 38 -18.57 -11.91 -2.77
CA GLY A 38 -18.23 -13.00 -3.67
C GLY A 38 -17.29 -12.56 -4.79
N ASP A 39 -17.73 -12.69 -6.04
CA ASP A 39 -16.96 -12.33 -7.22
C ASP A 39 -16.61 -10.84 -7.30
N GLU A 40 -17.53 -9.95 -6.90
CA GLU A 40 -17.25 -8.50 -6.90
C GLU A 40 -16.14 -8.15 -5.91
N ALA A 41 -16.13 -8.81 -4.75
CA ALA A 41 -15.08 -8.62 -3.75
C ALA A 41 -13.73 -9.15 -4.25
N ALA A 42 -13.72 -10.26 -5.00
CA ALA A 42 -12.50 -10.80 -5.59
C ALA A 42 -11.92 -9.89 -6.67
N LEU A 43 -12.78 -9.35 -7.56
CA LEU A 43 -12.38 -8.36 -8.56
C LEU A 43 -11.80 -7.11 -7.89
N PHE A 44 -12.46 -6.60 -6.86
CA PHE A 44 -11.97 -5.43 -6.14
C PHE A 44 -10.65 -5.67 -5.41
N ALA A 45 -10.45 -6.86 -4.83
CA ALA A 45 -9.15 -7.25 -4.27
C ALA A 45 -8.04 -7.25 -5.34
N GLY A 46 -8.35 -7.70 -6.56
CA GLY A 46 -7.47 -7.59 -7.72
C GLY A 46 -7.13 -6.15 -8.09
N ASP A 47 -8.13 -5.28 -8.13
CA ASP A 47 -7.94 -3.85 -8.43
C ASP A 47 -7.10 -3.14 -7.36
N LEU A 48 -7.33 -3.43 -6.08
CA LEU A 48 -6.51 -2.91 -4.98
C LEU A 48 -5.06 -3.38 -5.09
N PHE A 49 -4.85 -4.68 -5.32
CA PHE A 49 -3.50 -5.20 -5.49
C PHE A 49 -2.79 -4.55 -6.69
N ARG A 50 -3.50 -4.38 -7.81
CA ARG A 50 -2.98 -3.68 -8.99
C ARG A 50 -2.64 -2.21 -8.69
N MET A 51 -3.49 -1.52 -7.94
CA MET A 51 -3.26 -0.13 -7.52
C MET A 51 -1.99 -0.02 -6.69
N TYR A 52 -1.84 -0.85 -5.64
CA TYR A 52 -0.64 -0.83 -4.79
C TYR A 52 0.61 -1.28 -5.53
N SER A 53 0.51 -2.25 -6.43
CA SER A 53 1.64 -2.71 -7.25
C SER A 53 2.17 -1.58 -8.13
N ARG A 54 1.28 -0.84 -8.81
CA ARG A 54 1.68 0.32 -9.62
C ARG A 54 2.29 1.44 -8.79
N TYR A 55 1.77 1.66 -7.59
CA TYR A 55 2.33 2.64 -6.67
C TYR A 55 3.74 2.26 -6.21
N ALA A 56 3.96 0.99 -5.86
CA ALA A 56 5.27 0.45 -5.51
C ALA A 56 6.26 0.58 -6.68
N GLU A 57 5.85 0.22 -7.90
CA GLU A 57 6.65 0.40 -9.11
C GLU A 57 7.05 1.86 -9.35
N ALA A 58 6.12 2.81 -9.18
CA ALA A 58 6.40 4.24 -9.33
C ALA A 58 7.45 4.75 -8.32
N ARG A 59 7.53 4.11 -7.14
CA ARG A 59 8.55 4.35 -6.11
C ARG A 59 9.81 3.50 -6.30
N ARG A 60 9.88 2.69 -7.35
CA ARG A 60 10.96 1.71 -7.64
C ARG A 60 11.12 0.64 -6.57
N TRP A 61 10.06 0.38 -5.81
CA TRP A 61 10.02 -0.74 -4.87
C TRP A 61 9.78 -2.04 -5.62
N ARG A 62 10.33 -3.12 -5.08
CA ARG A 62 10.14 -4.48 -5.59
C ARG A 62 8.85 -5.07 -5.02
N VAL A 63 8.05 -5.70 -5.88
CA VAL A 63 6.86 -6.45 -5.49
C VAL A 63 7.07 -7.92 -5.85
N GLU A 64 7.00 -8.80 -4.86
CA GLU A 64 7.13 -10.25 -5.02
C GLU A 64 5.85 -10.93 -4.53
N ILE A 65 5.11 -11.58 -5.42
CA ILE A 65 3.90 -12.33 -5.04
C ILE A 65 4.34 -13.62 -4.33
N MET A 66 3.93 -13.76 -3.07
CA MET A 66 4.25 -14.92 -2.23
C MET A 66 3.18 -16.01 -2.32
N SER A 67 1.92 -15.59 -2.41
CA SER A 67 0.74 -16.47 -2.54
C SER A 67 -0.37 -15.72 -3.24
N ALA A 68 -1.13 -16.43 -4.09
CA ALA A 68 -2.33 -15.90 -4.73
C ALA A 68 -3.38 -17.00 -4.85
N SER A 69 -4.60 -16.67 -4.45
CA SER A 69 -5.81 -17.48 -4.58
C SER A 69 -6.78 -16.72 -5.46
N GLU A 70 -7.02 -17.23 -6.67
CA GLU A 70 -7.83 -16.56 -7.68
C GLU A 70 -9.33 -16.62 -7.36
N GLY A 71 -10.06 -15.58 -7.79
CA GLY A 71 -11.53 -15.60 -7.84
C GLY A 71 -12.06 -16.49 -8.97
N GLU A 72 -13.31 -16.92 -8.87
CA GLU A 72 -13.93 -17.77 -9.91
C GLU A 72 -14.17 -17.02 -11.22
N HIS A 73 -14.49 -15.73 -11.13
CA HIS A 73 -14.72 -14.85 -12.28
C HIS A 73 -13.60 -13.80 -12.45
N GLY A 74 -12.41 -14.08 -11.94
CA GLY A 74 -11.25 -13.17 -11.95
C GLY A 74 -11.02 -12.44 -10.63
N GLY A 75 -9.94 -11.66 -10.57
CA GLY A 75 -9.45 -11.07 -9.34
C GLY A 75 -8.90 -12.13 -8.36
N TYR A 76 -8.86 -11.81 -7.06
CA TYR A 76 -8.28 -12.67 -6.03
C TYR A 76 -9.21 -12.83 -4.82
N LYS A 77 -9.42 -14.07 -4.36
CA LYS A 77 -9.96 -14.33 -3.02
C LYS A 77 -8.96 -13.90 -1.96
N GLU A 78 -7.67 -14.12 -2.21
CA GLU A 78 -6.56 -13.70 -1.35
C GLU A 78 -5.30 -13.50 -2.20
N ILE A 79 -4.54 -12.43 -1.94
CA ILE A 79 -3.21 -12.25 -2.50
C ILE A 79 -2.27 -11.68 -1.44
N ILE A 80 -1.11 -12.30 -1.31
CA ILE A 80 -0.04 -11.92 -0.39
C ILE A 80 1.18 -11.57 -1.22
N ALA A 81 1.68 -10.35 -1.07
CA ALA A 81 2.91 -9.91 -1.71
C ALA A 81 3.88 -9.30 -0.71
N LYS A 82 5.16 -9.57 -0.89
CA LYS A 82 6.23 -8.87 -0.20
C LYS A 82 6.57 -7.62 -0.99
N ILE A 83 6.53 -6.47 -0.33
CA ILE A 83 6.99 -5.19 -0.87
C ILE A 83 8.33 -4.89 -0.22
N SER A 84 9.35 -4.60 -1.04
CA SER A 84 10.69 -4.28 -0.53
C SER A 84 11.30 -3.07 -1.23
N GLY A 85 11.92 -2.19 -0.45
CA GLY A 85 12.49 -0.94 -0.90
C GLY A 85 13.13 -0.17 0.26
N ASP A 86 13.64 1.01 -0.07
CA ASP A 86 14.23 1.98 0.86
C ASP A 86 13.36 3.25 0.91
#